data_AF-A0A7C3GE20-F1
#
_entry.id   AF-A0A7C3GE20-F1
#
_cell.length_a   1.000
_cell.length_b   1.000
_cell.length_c   1.000
_cell.angle_alpha   90.00
_cell.angle_beta   90.00
_cell.angle_gamma   90.00
#
_symmetry.space_group_name_H-M   'P 1'
#
loop_
_entity.id
_entity.type
_entity.pdbx_description
1 polymer ?
#
loop_
_entity_poly.entity_id
_entity_poly.type
_entity_poly.pdbx_seq_one_letter_code
_entity_poly.pdbx_strand_id
1 'polypeptide(L)'
;MELEYYHYAIAIIGSAVAGFINTLAGNGSAITLTILTELLHLPGNMANATNRVGIFFQTSVGSYAFYKNEKLDVSKDWKPIFFISLGAMAGIFVAISVSNEQFKQVFRMMMVVMLFAILINPKRWIQKTDPNKKMSSWLAIPLFLALGFYGGFIQMGMGILFLIVMVLIAKYNIMDANVL
;
A
#
# COMPACT_ATOMS: atom_id res chain seq x y z
N MET A 1 -20.54 8.13 21.09
CA MET A 1 -19.81 9.40 20.88
C MET A 1 -20.70 10.28 20.03
N GLU A 2 -20.99 11.49 20.48
CA GLU A 2 -21.67 12.48 19.64
C GLU A 2 -20.62 13.09 18.70
N LEU A 3 -20.86 13.01 17.39
CA LEU A 3 -19.95 13.55 16.39
C LEU A 3 -20.26 15.02 16.17
N GLU A 4 -19.31 15.88 16.55
CA GLU A 4 -19.38 17.30 16.22
C GLU A 4 -19.00 17.58 14.76
N TYR A 5 -19.42 18.74 14.23
CA TYR A 5 -19.16 19.17 12.86
C TYR A 5 -17.68 19.12 12.45
N TYR A 6 -16.76 19.41 13.37
CA TYR A 6 -15.33 19.36 13.07
C TYR A 6 -14.84 17.93 12.77
N HIS A 7 -15.44 16.89 13.37
CA HIS A 7 -15.07 15.50 13.08
C HIS A 7 -15.35 15.16 11.62
N TYR A 8 -16.52 15.58 11.12
CA TYR A 8 -16.89 15.39 9.72
C TYR A 8 -15.98 16.17 8.78
N ALA A 9 -15.69 17.43 9.11
CA ALA A 9 -14.79 18.26 8.30
C ALA A 9 -13.38 17.64 8.19
N ILE A 10 -12.81 17.20 9.32
CA ILE A 10 -11.50 16.52 9.35
C ILE A 10 -11.55 15.21 8.56
N ALA A 11 -12.60 14.40 8.75
CA ALA A 11 -12.72 13.14 8.04
C ALA A 11 -12.81 13.33 6.52
N ILE A 12 -13.59 14.29 6.03
CA ILE A 12 -13.76 14.57 4.60
C ILE A 12 -12.46 15.12 4.00
N ILE A 13 -11.91 16.19 4.58
CA ILE A 13 -10.71 16.85 4.05
C ILE A 13 -9.50 15.92 4.17
N GLY A 14 -9.33 15.30 5.33
CA GLY A 14 -8.24 14.36 5.60
C GLY A 14 -8.29 13.14 4.68
N SER A 15 -9.47 12.60 4.39
CA SER A 15 -9.62 11.48 3.44
C SER A 15 -9.35 11.89 1.99
N ALA A 16 -9.71 13.12 1.58
CA ALA A 16 -9.36 13.64 0.26
C ALA A 16 -7.83 13.80 0.10
N VAL A 17 -7.16 14.35 1.12
CA VAL A 17 -5.69 14.47 1.16
C VAL A 17 -5.03 13.09 1.17
N ALA A 18 -5.55 12.15 1.98
CA ALA A 18 -5.09 10.76 2.00
C ALA A 18 -5.22 10.11 0.61
N GLY A 19 -6.33 10.37 -0.09
CA GLY A 19 -6.53 9.98 -1.47
C GLY A 19 -5.38 10.46 -2.37
N PHE A 20 -5.13 11.77 -2.39
CA PHE A 20 -4.04 12.34 -3.17
C PHE A 20 -2.67 11.71 -2.85
N ILE A 21 -2.35 11.55 -1.57
CA ILE A 21 -1.07 10.95 -1.12
C ILE A 21 -0.95 9.48 -1.54
N ASN A 22 -2.02 8.70 -1.46
CA ASN A 22 -2.00 7.30 -1.88
C ASN A 22 -1.68 7.15 -3.37
N THR A 23 -2.12 8.09 -4.22
CA THR A 23 -1.78 8.07 -5.66
C THR A 23 -0.31 8.41 -5.93
N LEU A 24 0.33 9.23 -5.08
CA LEU A 24 1.73 9.66 -5.27
C LEU A 24 2.77 8.73 -4.63
N ALA A 25 2.52 8.29 -3.40
CA ALA A 25 3.51 7.59 -2.56
C ALA A 25 2.93 6.39 -1.77
N GLY A 26 1.62 6.14 -1.88
CA GLY A 26 0.98 4.94 -1.32
C GLY A 26 0.86 4.85 0.20
N ASN A 27 0.97 5.96 0.93
CA ASN A 27 0.88 5.99 2.41
C ASN A 27 -0.21 6.90 2.99
N GLY A 28 -1.13 7.40 2.16
CA GLY A 28 -2.29 8.16 2.60
C GLY A 28 -3.20 7.37 3.55
N SER A 29 -3.22 6.04 3.43
CA SER A 29 -3.95 5.16 4.35
C SER A 29 -3.56 5.30 5.82
N ALA A 30 -2.34 5.78 6.12
CA ALA A 30 -1.97 6.10 7.49
C ALA A 30 -2.86 7.22 8.07
N ILE A 31 -3.16 8.24 7.25
CA ILE A 31 -4.02 9.36 7.64
C ILE A 31 -5.46 8.88 7.88
N THR A 32 -6.04 8.14 6.93
CA THR A 32 -7.43 7.65 7.07
C THR A 32 -7.56 6.69 8.24
N LEU A 33 -6.60 5.79 8.46
CA LEU A 33 -6.64 4.89 9.62
C LEU A 33 -6.49 5.65 10.93
N THR A 34 -5.60 6.63 11.04
CA THR A 34 -5.49 7.47 12.25
C THR A 34 -6.79 8.24 12.52
N ILE A 35 -7.44 8.79 11.48
CA ILE A 35 -8.77 9.42 11.63
C ILE A 35 -9.79 8.40 12.14
N LEU A 36 -9.85 7.21 11.54
CA LEU A 36 -10.84 6.20 11.91
C LEU A 36 -10.59 5.64 13.32
N THR A 37 -9.35 5.40 13.73
CA THR A 37 -9.03 4.78 15.03
C THR A 37 -8.89 5.78 16.17
N GLU A 38 -8.24 6.92 15.95
CA GLU A 38 -7.93 7.86 17.03
C GLU A 38 -8.96 8.98 17.15
N LEU A 39 -9.51 9.46 16.03
CA LEU A 39 -10.53 10.51 16.06
C LEU A 39 -11.94 9.91 16.21
N LEU A 40 -12.27 8.91 15.40
CA LEU A 40 -13.59 8.27 15.41
C LEU A 40 -13.68 7.04 16.33
N HIS A 41 -12.58 6.67 16.99
CA HIS A 41 -12.52 5.61 18.00
C HIS A 41 -13.02 4.25 17.49
N LEU A 42 -12.91 4.00 16.18
CA LEU A 42 -13.28 2.71 15.62
C LEU A 42 -12.25 1.64 16.01
N PRO A 43 -12.72 0.40 16.25
CA PRO A 43 -11.82 -0.75 16.34
C PRO A 43 -10.92 -0.87 15.11
N GLY A 44 -9.68 -1.34 15.30
CA GLY A 44 -8.68 -1.37 14.23
C GLY A 44 -9.11 -2.19 13.01
N ASN A 45 -9.78 -3.33 13.23
CA ASN A 45 -10.34 -4.15 12.17
C ASN A 45 -11.45 -3.42 11.38
N MET A 46 -12.34 -2.71 12.06
CA MET A 46 -13.43 -1.94 11.45
C MET A 46 -12.90 -0.73 10.68
N ALA A 47 -11.91 -0.02 11.24
CA ALA A 47 -11.20 1.06 10.55
C ALA A 47 -10.52 0.54 9.28
N ASN A 48 -9.82 -0.59 9.36
CA ASN A 48 -9.17 -1.21 8.21
C ASN A 48 -10.17 -1.61 7.12
N ALA A 49 -11.28 -2.26 7.51
CA ALA A 49 -12.35 -2.62 6.58
C ALA A 49 -12.96 -1.39 5.89
N THR A 50 -13.23 -0.32 6.66
CA THR A 50 -13.77 0.94 6.13
C THR A 50 -12.80 1.58 5.14
N ASN A 51 -11.51 1.63 5.47
CA ASN A 51 -10.48 2.20 4.62
C ASN A 51 -10.35 1.47 3.27
N ARG A 52 -10.59 0.14 3.23
CA ARG A 52 -10.50 -0.65 1.99
C ARG A 52 -11.52 -0.24 0.93
N VAL A 53 -12.69 0.26 1.30
CA VAL A 53 -13.68 0.75 0.34
C VAL A 53 -13.10 1.92 -0.47
N GLY A 54 -12.52 2.90 0.22
CA GLY A 54 -11.87 4.03 -0.43
C GLY A 54 -10.69 3.61 -1.32
N ILE A 55 -9.85 2.69 -0.82
CA ILE A 55 -8.72 2.15 -1.58
C ILE A 55 -9.19 1.45 -2.84
N PHE A 56 -10.24 0.65 -2.79
CA PHE A 56 -10.76 -0.07 -3.95
C PHE A 56 -11.15 0.90 -5.08
N PHE A 57 -11.90 1.95 -4.77
CA PHE A 57 -12.28 2.95 -5.77
C PHE A 57 -11.06 3.73 -6.27
N GLN A 58 -10.17 4.13 -5.36
CA GLN A 58 -8.96 4.85 -5.70
C GLN A 58 -8.05 4.05 -6.64
N THR A 59 -7.74 2.80 -6.32
CA THR A 59 -6.85 1.97 -7.14
C THR A 59 -7.52 1.60 -8.45
N SER A 60 -8.82 1.32 -8.47
CA SER A 60 -9.56 1.06 -9.71
C SER A 60 -9.48 2.24 -10.69
N VAL A 61 -9.71 3.46 -10.21
CA VAL A 61 -9.62 4.68 -11.03
C VAL A 61 -8.16 4.94 -11.46
N GLY A 62 -7.20 4.81 -10.55
CA GLY A 62 -5.78 5.02 -10.83
C GLY A 62 -5.23 4.02 -11.86
N SER A 63 -5.49 2.73 -11.67
CA SER A 63 -5.10 1.67 -12.61
C SER A 63 -5.76 1.86 -13.97
N TYR A 64 -7.04 2.22 -14.02
CA TYR A 64 -7.72 2.54 -15.28
C TYR A 64 -7.07 3.75 -15.99
N ALA A 65 -6.71 4.80 -15.25
CA ALA A 65 -6.05 5.97 -15.81
C ALA A 65 -4.65 5.61 -16.38
N PHE A 66 -3.85 4.83 -15.66
CA PHE A 66 -2.54 4.39 -16.17
C PHE A 66 -2.66 3.47 -17.38
N TYR A 67 -3.64 2.57 -17.38
CA TYR A 67 -3.93 1.70 -18.52
C TYR A 67 -4.35 2.52 -19.75
N LYS A 68 -5.30 3.45 -19.60
CA LYS A 68 -5.80 4.29 -20.69
C LYS A 68 -4.72 5.20 -21.30
N ASN A 69 -3.75 5.63 -20.49
CA ASN A 69 -2.63 6.46 -20.95
C ASN A 69 -1.41 5.64 -21.41
N GLU A 70 -1.58 4.34 -21.67
CA GLU A 70 -0.53 3.44 -22.17
C GLU A 70 0.71 3.37 -21.27
N LYS A 71 0.53 3.62 -19.96
CA LYS A 71 1.60 3.52 -18.95
C LYS A 71 1.66 2.14 -18.32
N LEU A 72 0.53 1.46 -18.20
CA LEU A 72 0.43 0.11 -17.65
C LEU A 72 0.15 -0.91 -18.76
N ASP A 73 1.03 -1.92 -18.90
CA ASP A 73 0.86 -3.03 -19.83
C ASP A 73 0.57 -4.32 -19.05
N VAL A 74 -0.71 -4.58 -18.81
CA VAL A 74 -1.19 -5.74 -18.04
C VAL A 74 -0.67 -7.08 -18.59
N SER A 75 -0.43 -7.16 -19.91
CA SER A 75 0.09 -8.38 -20.54
C SER A 75 1.56 -8.64 -20.18
N LYS A 76 2.36 -7.59 -19.97
CA LYS A 76 3.76 -7.70 -19.54
C LYS A 76 3.87 -7.85 -18.02
N ASP A 77 2.97 -7.20 -17.29
CA ASP A 77 3.00 -7.09 -15.83
C ASP A 77 2.09 -8.11 -15.12
N TRP A 78 1.64 -9.15 -15.83
CA TRP A 78 0.74 -10.16 -15.28
C TRP A 78 1.30 -10.91 -14.06
N LYS A 79 2.63 -11.08 -13.97
CA LYS A 79 3.28 -11.82 -12.88
C LYS A 79 3.12 -11.13 -11.52
N PRO A 80 3.55 -9.87 -11.33
CA PRO A 80 3.32 -9.18 -10.06
C PRO A 80 1.82 -9.13 -9.73
N ILE A 81 0.95 -8.84 -10.71
CA ILE A 81 -0.51 -8.83 -10.51
C ILE A 81 -1.00 -10.17 -9.94
N PHE A 82 -0.61 -11.28 -10.56
CA PHE A 82 -1.04 -12.62 -10.16
C PHE A 82 -0.54 -13.00 -8.76
N PHE A 83 0.77 -12.87 -8.50
CA PHE A 83 1.35 -13.30 -7.22
C PHE A 83 0.95 -12.38 -6.05
N ILE A 84 0.82 -11.07 -6.28
CA ILE A 84 0.30 -10.15 -5.25
C ILE A 84 -1.17 -10.48 -4.94
N SER A 85 -1.99 -10.73 -5.96
CA SER A 85 -3.39 -11.11 -5.77
C SER A 85 -3.51 -12.42 -4.97
N LEU A 86 -2.69 -13.42 -5.30
CA LEU A 86 -2.67 -14.70 -4.60
C LEU A 86 -2.23 -14.53 -3.13
N GLY A 87 -1.18 -13.75 -2.88
CA GLY A 87 -0.77 -13.41 -1.52
C GLY A 87 -1.86 -12.68 -0.74
N ALA A 88 -2.56 -11.74 -1.39
CA ALA A 88 -3.61 -10.95 -0.77
C ALA A 88 -4.78 -11.80 -0.27
N MET A 89 -5.14 -12.88 -0.98
CA MET A 89 -6.14 -13.82 -0.51
C MET A 89 -5.77 -14.39 0.87
N ALA A 90 -4.54 -14.86 1.03
CA ALA A 90 -4.05 -15.35 2.32
C ALA A 90 -4.02 -14.25 3.39
N GLY A 91 -3.60 -13.03 3.02
CA GLY A 91 -3.60 -11.88 3.91
C GLY A 91 -4.99 -11.52 4.45
N ILE A 92 -6.02 -11.61 3.60
CA ILE A 92 -7.42 -11.35 3.99
C ILE A 92 -7.90 -12.35 5.04
N PHE A 93 -7.62 -13.65 4.86
CA PHE A 93 -8.00 -14.67 5.84
C PHE A 93 -7.35 -14.43 7.21
N VAL A 94 -6.10 -13.96 7.23
CA VAL A 94 -5.44 -13.58 8.49
C VAL A 94 -6.07 -12.30 9.06
N ALA A 95 -6.40 -11.31 8.23
CA ALA A 95 -7.00 -10.04 8.68
C ALA A 95 -8.30 -10.22 9.45
N ILE A 96 -9.14 -11.18 9.02
CA ILE A 96 -10.42 -11.47 9.67
C ILE A 96 -10.29 -12.37 10.90
N SER A 97 -9.13 -13.00 11.10
CA SER A 97 -8.91 -13.98 12.19
C SER A 97 -8.12 -13.40 13.38
N VAL A 98 -7.47 -12.24 13.21
CA VAL A 98 -6.67 -11.60 14.28
C VAL A 98 -7.52 -10.70 15.18
N SER A 99 -7.11 -10.56 16.44
CA SER A 99 -7.70 -9.60 17.37
C SER A 99 -7.31 -8.15 17.04
N ASN A 100 -8.05 -7.19 17.58
CA ASN A 100 -7.74 -5.77 17.41
C ASN A 100 -6.38 -5.39 18.00
N GLU A 101 -5.99 -5.98 19.13
CA GLU A 101 -4.71 -5.77 19.79
C GLU A 101 -3.57 -6.29 18.92
N GLN A 102 -3.72 -7.49 18.36
CA GLN A 102 -2.75 -8.08 17.43
C GLN A 102 -2.60 -7.21 16.19
N PHE A 103 -3.70 -6.75 15.59
CA PHE A 103 -3.67 -5.85 14.44
C PHE A 103 -2.91 -4.55 14.76
N LYS A 104 -3.26 -3.89 15.87
CA LYS A 104 -2.59 -2.65 16.31
C LYS A 104 -1.10 -2.85 16.60
N GLN A 105 -0.71 -4.03 17.10
CA GLN A 105 0.69 -4.36 17.34
C GLN A 105 1.47 -4.51 16.03
N VAL A 106 0.94 -5.28 15.07
CA VAL A 106 1.61 -5.45 13.76
C VAL A 106 1.68 -4.13 12.99
N PHE A 107 0.61 -3.34 13.01
CA PHE A 107 0.57 -2.01 12.41
C PHE A 107 1.70 -1.11 12.92
N ARG A 108 1.84 -0.99 14.25
CA ARG A 108 2.90 -0.17 14.88
C ARG A 108 4.31 -0.64 14.51
N MET A 109 4.56 -1.96 14.55
CA MET A 109 5.85 -2.52 14.14
C MET A 109 6.15 -2.22 12.67
N MET A 110 5.14 -2.32 11.80
CA MET A 110 5.34 -2.13 10.37
C MET A 110 5.68 -0.70 9.99
N MET A 111 5.12 0.30 10.69
CA MET A 111 5.53 1.70 10.49
C MET A 111 7.02 1.91 10.77
N VAL A 112 7.54 1.30 11.85
CA VAL A 112 8.96 1.40 12.20
C VAL A 112 9.83 0.73 11.14
N VAL A 113 9.44 -0.46 10.67
CA VAL A 113 10.15 -1.17 9.60
C VAL A 113 10.17 -0.35 8.30
N MET A 114 9.05 0.25 7.90
CA MET A 114 8.98 1.08 6.69
C MET A 114 9.86 2.32 6.81
N LEU A 115 9.88 2.97 7.98
CA LEU A 115 10.75 4.13 8.23
C LEU A 115 12.21 3.77 7.98
N PHE A 116 12.70 2.70 8.61
CA PHE A 116 14.08 2.27 8.40
C PHE A 116 14.34 1.84 6.96
N ALA A 117 13.41 1.12 6.33
CA ALA A 117 13.57 0.64 4.96
C ALA A 117 13.68 1.78 3.93
N ILE A 118 12.97 2.90 4.12
CA ILE A 118 13.14 4.10 3.27
C ILE A 118 14.54 4.71 3.42
N LEU A 119 15.07 4.72 4.64
CA LEU A 119 16.39 5.27 4.94
C LEU A 119 17.54 4.38 4.42
N ILE A 120 17.26 3.14 4.00
CA ILE A 120 18.25 2.26 3.38
C ILE A 120 18.58 2.80 1.99
N ASN A 121 19.86 3.12 1.79
CA ASN A 121 20.44 3.53 0.51
C ASN A 121 19.62 4.63 -0.22
N PRO A 122 19.50 5.83 0.36
CA PRO A 122 18.68 6.92 -0.18
C PRO A 122 19.10 7.31 -1.62
N LYS A 123 20.39 7.15 -1.95
CA LYS A 123 20.91 7.40 -3.31
C LYS A 123 20.27 6.51 -4.36
N ARG A 124 19.73 5.34 -4.00
CA ARG A 124 19.09 4.44 -4.98
C ARG A 124 17.76 4.99 -5.47
N TRP A 125 17.03 5.78 -4.68
CA TRP A 125 15.70 6.28 -5.01
C TRP A 125 15.67 7.25 -6.20
N ILE A 126 16.82 7.84 -6.54
CA ILE A 126 16.99 8.79 -7.64
C ILE A 126 17.72 8.20 -8.86
N GLN A 127 18.10 6.92 -8.81
CA GLN A 127 18.79 6.26 -9.92
C GLN A 127 17.82 5.83 -11.01
N LYS A 128 18.27 5.92 -12.27
CA LYS A 128 17.53 5.44 -13.43
C LYS A 128 17.35 3.92 -13.40
N THR A 129 16.32 3.43 -14.08
CA THR A 129 16.09 2.00 -14.26
C THR A 129 17.21 1.41 -15.10
N ASP A 130 17.75 0.27 -14.65
CA ASP A 130 18.71 -0.49 -15.43
C ASP A 130 17.96 -1.62 -16.15
N PRO A 131 17.70 -1.50 -17.47
CA PRO A 131 16.91 -2.49 -18.21
C PRO A 131 17.58 -3.87 -18.28
N ASN A 132 18.88 -3.96 -18.00
CA ASN A 132 19.65 -5.21 -18.02
C ASN A 132 19.60 -5.96 -16.69
N LYS A 133 19.21 -5.31 -15.59
CA LYS A 133 19.09 -5.93 -14.28
C LYS A 133 17.63 -6.23 -13.96
N LYS A 134 17.24 -7.50 -14.13
CA LYS A 134 15.94 -8.01 -13.69
C LYS A 134 16.07 -8.76 -12.38
N MET A 135 15.08 -8.60 -11.52
CA MET A 135 14.95 -9.43 -10.32
C MET A 135 14.73 -10.89 -10.71
N SER A 136 15.53 -11.80 -10.16
CA SER A 136 15.37 -13.24 -10.39
C SER A 136 13.97 -13.69 -9.95
N SER A 137 13.32 -14.57 -10.73
CA SER A 137 12.00 -15.12 -10.39
C SER A 137 11.97 -15.79 -9.01
N TRP A 138 13.08 -16.43 -8.61
CA TRP A 138 13.22 -17.05 -7.29
C TRP A 138 13.14 -16.06 -6.13
N LEU A 139 13.48 -14.79 -6.37
CA LEU A 139 13.35 -13.71 -5.39
C LEU A 139 12.05 -12.94 -5.59
N ALA A 140 11.63 -12.74 -6.85
CA ALA A 140 10.44 -11.97 -7.20
C ALA A 140 9.15 -12.60 -6.68
N ILE A 141 8.96 -13.90 -6.91
CA ILE A 141 7.74 -14.61 -6.54
C ILE A 141 7.46 -14.54 -5.03
N PRO A 142 8.39 -14.94 -4.13
CA PRO A 142 8.14 -14.85 -2.69
C PRO A 142 7.95 -13.41 -2.22
N LEU A 143 8.65 -12.42 -2.80
CA LEU A 143 8.44 -11.02 -2.46
C LEU A 143 7.05 -10.52 -2.88
N PHE A 144 6.58 -10.85 -4.07
CA PHE A 144 5.24 -10.48 -4.53
C PHE A 144 4.14 -11.17 -3.73
N LEU A 145 4.33 -12.44 -3.35
CA LEU A 145 3.42 -13.13 -2.44
C LEU A 145 3.40 -12.45 -1.06
N ALA A 146 4.56 -12.07 -0.51
CA ALA A 146 4.66 -11.38 0.78
C ALA A 146 4.04 -9.98 0.75
N LEU A 147 4.27 -9.21 -0.32
CA LEU A 147 3.63 -7.92 -0.56
C LEU A 147 2.11 -8.07 -0.68
N GLY A 148 1.67 -9.09 -1.42
CA GLY A 148 0.28 -9.48 -1.53
C GLY A 148 -0.32 -9.78 -0.17
N PHE A 149 0.30 -10.67 0.60
CA PHE A 149 -0.13 -11.02 1.94
C PHE A 149 -0.27 -9.78 2.84
N TYR A 150 0.74 -8.90 2.83
CA TYR A 150 0.70 -7.67 3.59
C TYR A 150 -0.44 -6.72 3.12
N GLY A 151 -0.61 -6.58 1.82
CA GLY A 151 -1.69 -5.80 1.20
C GLY A 151 -3.07 -6.37 1.55
N GLY A 152 -3.24 -7.67 1.51
CA GLY A 152 -4.45 -8.37 1.95
C GLY A 152 -4.71 -8.26 3.46
N PHE A 153 -3.65 -8.11 4.26
CA PHE A 153 -3.73 -7.99 5.71
C PHE A 153 -4.05 -6.55 6.15
N ILE A 154 -3.06 -5.64 6.08
CA ILE A 154 -3.15 -4.27 6.59
C ILE A 154 -3.37 -3.23 5.49
N GLN A 155 -2.85 -3.44 4.27
CA GLN A 155 -2.90 -2.51 3.12
C GLN A 155 -2.23 -1.13 3.31
N MET A 156 -2.26 -0.55 4.51
CA MET A 156 -1.61 0.73 4.80
C MET A 156 -0.10 0.65 4.56
N GLY A 157 0.46 1.68 3.92
CA GLY A 157 1.88 1.71 3.54
C GLY A 157 2.29 0.68 2.48
N MET A 158 1.33 -0.03 1.86
CA MET A 158 1.61 -1.02 0.81
C MET A 158 2.39 -0.38 -0.35
N GLY A 159 2.04 0.81 -0.80
CA GLY A 159 2.78 1.46 -1.89
C GLY A 159 4.23 1.79 -1.52
N ILE A 160 4.50 2.18 -0.26
CA ILE A 160 5.88 2.34 0.23
C ILE A 160 6.63 1.00 0.18
N LEU A 161 6.04 -0.08 0.69
CA LEU A 161 6.69 -1.41 0.66
C LEU A 161 6.91 -1.91 -0.77
N PHE A 162 5.94 -1.67 -1.65
CA PHE A 162 6.06 -1.99 -3.06
C PHE A 162 7.22 -1.21 -3.69
N LEU A 163 7.29 0.11 -3.48
CA LEU A 163 8.40 0.94 -3.96
C LEU A 163 9.75 0.50 -3.37
N ILE A 164 9.83 0.13 -2.09
CA ILE A 164 11.05 -0.43 -1.48
C ILE A 164 11.51 -1.66 -2.26
N VAL A 165 10.62 -2.62 -2.52
CA VAL A 165 10.96 -3.82 -3.28
C VAL A 165 11.37 -3.47 -4.70
N MET A 166 10.60 -2.63 -5.38
CA MET A 166 10.83 -2.32 -6.80
C MET A 166 12.08 -1.47 -7.02
N VAL A 167 12.35 -0.50 -6.15
CA VAL A 167 13.49 0.43 -6.27
C VAL A 167 14.77 -0.17 -5.69
N LEU A 168 14.72 -0.71 -4.46
CA LEU A 168 15.93 -1.20 -3.79
C LEU A 168 16.33 -2.58 -4.28
N ILE A 169 15.38 -3.47 -4.57
CA ILE A 169 15.67 -4.86 -4.96
C ILE A 169 15.61 -5.01 -6.48
N ALA A 170 14.48 -4.68 -7.09
CA ALA A 170 14.26 -4.88 -8.53
C ALA A 170 14.93 -3.81 -9.42
N LYS A 171 15.50 -2.77 -8.80
CA LYS A 171 16.29 -1.72 -9.47
C LYS A 171 15.50 -0.94 -10.55
N TYR A 172 14.22 -0.69 -10.31
CA TYR A 172 13.46 0.32 -11.04
C TYR A 172 13.79 1.72 -10.53
N ASN A 173 13.57 2.74 -11.37
CA ASN A 173 13.43 4.10 -10.89
C ASN A 173 12.06 4.26 -10.21
N ILE A 174 11.89 5.32 -9.41
CA ILE A 174 10.66 5.52 -8.63
C ILE A 174 9.40 5.71 -9.49
N MET A 175 9.52 6.33 -10.67
CA MET A 175 8.38 6.56 -11.57
C MET A 175 7.92 5.26 -12.21
N ASP A 176 8.85 4.47 -12.77
CA ASP A 176 8.54 3.18 -13.37
C ASP A 176 7.95 2.22 -12.32
N ALA A 177 8.51 2.25 -11.11
CA ALA A 177 8.00 1.45 -9.99
C ALA A 177 6.60 1.88 -9.53
N ASN A 178 6.24 3.16 -9.62
CA ASN A 178 4.94 3.66 -9.14
C ASN A 178 3.79 3.41 -10.13
N VAL A 179 4.10 3.10 -11.39
CA VAL A 179 3.11 2.78 -12.43
C VAL A 179 2.61 1.33 -12.32
N LEU A 180 3.48 0.44 -11.86
CA LEU A 180 3.26 -1.00 -11.65
C LEU A 180 2.37 -1.28 -10.43
#